data_AF-A0A838PQV8-F1
#
_entry.id   AF-A0A838PQV8-F1
#
_cell.length_a   1.000
_cell.length_b   1.000
_cell.length_c   1.000
_cell.angle_alpha   90.00
_cell.angle_beta   90.00
_cell.angle_gamma   90.00
#
_symmetry.space_group_name_H-M   'P 1'
#
loop_
_entity.id
_entity.type
_entity.pdbx_description
1 polymer ?
#
loop_
_entity_poly.entity_id
_entity_poly.type
_entity_poly.pdbx_seq_one_letter_code
_entity_poly.pdbx_strand_id
1 'polypeptide(L)'
;MVELVTGYVEGTLVEDERHRFDAHVSHCPDCLTYVEQMRLTIDALGSVPPESISAGAERALLRAFRDWTREERGNATDPGPRRGI
;
A
#
# COMPACT_ATOMS: atom_id res chain seq x y z
N MET A 1 -13.92 -12.53 -12.01
CA MET A 1 -14.62 -11.37 -11.40
C MET A 1 -14.13 -11.09 -9.99
N VAL A 2 -14.24 -12.04 -9.04
CA VAL A 2 -13.73 -11.83 -7.66
C VAL A 2 -12.24 -11.47 -7.63
N GLU A 3 -11.38 -12.23 -8.32
CA GLU A 3 -9.93 -11.94 -8.35
C GLU A 3 -9.58 -10.53 -8.89
N LEU A 4 -10.40 -10.03 -9.82
CA LEU A 4 -10.18 -8.71 -10.42
C LEU A 4 -10.59 -7.58 -9.47
N VAL A 5 -11.69 -7.77 -8.72
CA VAL A 5 -12.11 -6.83 -7.66
C VAL A 5 -11.11 -6.85 -6.51
N THR A 6 -10.66 -8.04 -6.09
CA THR A 6 -9.61 -8.19 -5.07
C THR A 6 -8.34 -7.46 -5.49
N GLY A 7 -7.84 -7.72 -6.70
CA GLY A 7 -6.65 -7.02 -7.18
C GLY A 7 -6.83 -5.50 -7.27
N TYR A 8 -8.04 -5.04 -7.60
CA TYR A 8 -8.35 -3.61 -7.65
C TYR A 8 -8.30 -2.93 -6.28
N VAL A 9 -8.93 -3.55 -5.27
CA VAL A 9 -8.97 -3.00 -3.89
C VAL A 9 -7.63 -3.15 -3.17
N GLU A 10 -6.84 -4.16 -3.50
CA GLU A 10 -5.50 -4.40 -2.94
C GLU A 10 -4.39 -3.62 -3.67
N GLY A 11 -4.69 -3.00 -4.82
CA GLY A 11 -3.70 -2.23 -5.57
C GLY A 11 -2.73 -3.07 -6.40
N THR A 12 -3.06 -4.33 -6.71
CA THR A 12 -2.15 -5.28 -7.36
C THR A 12 -2.40 -5.44 -8.87
N LEU A 13 -3.45 -4.83 -9.41
CA LEU A 13 -3.67 -4.79 -10.87
C LEU A 13 -2.54 -4.03 -11.57
N VAL A 14 -2.15 -4.54 -12.75
CA VAL A 14 -1.28 -3.79 -13.65
C VAL A 14 -2.03 -2.57 -14.21
N GLU A 15 -1.29 -1.53 -14.59
CA GLU A 15 -1.83 -0.21 -14.94
C GLU A 15 -2.97 -0.26 -15.97
N ASP A 16 -2.78 -1.03 -17.05
CA ASP A 16 -3.80 -1.16 -18.10
C ASP A 16 -5.10 -1.82 -17.61
N GLU A 17 -5.00 -2.75 -16.65
CA GLU A 17 -6.16 -3.42 -16.06
C GLU A 17 -6.86 -2.51 -15.06
N ARG A 18 -6.09 -1.76 -14.26
CA ARG A 18 -6.63 -0.72 -13.37
C ARG A 18 -7.42 0.31 -14.15
N HIS A 19 -6.86 0.88 -15.21
CA HIS A 19 -7.56 1.87 -16.04
C HIS A 19 -8.85 1.33 -16.65
N ARG A 20 -8.83 0.10 -17.18
CA ARG A 20 -10.03 -0.54 -17.73
C ARG A 20 -11.09 -0.76 -16.65
N PHE A 21 -10.67 -1.14 -15.44
CA PHE A 21 -11.60 -1.36 -14.33
C PHE A 21 -12.17 -0.05 -13.78
N ASP A 22 -11.38 1.01 -13.67
CA ASP A 22 -11.85 2.35 -13.30
C ASP A 22 -12.90 2.86 -14.29
N ALA A 23 -12.65 2.69 -15.60
CA ALA A 23 -13.63 2.99 -16.64
C ALA A 23 -14.92 2.19 -16.44
N HIS A 24 -14.84 0.91 -16.09
CA HIS A 24 -16.03 0.10 -15.81
C HIS A 24 -16.81 0.59 -14.58
N VAL A 25 -16.13 0.79 -13.45
CA VAL A 25 -16.75 1.22 -12.18
C VAL A 25 -17.46 2.56 -12.35
N SER A 26 -16.89 3.50 -13.12
CA SER A 26 -17.53 4.79 -13.38
C SER A 26 -18.87 4.74 -14.13
N HIS A 27 -19.16 3.62 -14.82
CA HIS A 27 -20.40 3.44 -15.59
C HIS A 27 -21.32 2.34 -15.04
N CYS A 28 -20.91 1.61 -14.00
CA CYS A 28 -21.65 0.47 -13.46
C CYS A 28 -21.94 0.67 -11.96
N PRO A 29 -23.17 1.10 -11.59
CA PRO A 29 -23.56 1.33 -10.20
C PRO A 29 -23.43 0.09 -9.29
N ASP A 30 -23.71 -1.09 -9.84
CA ASP A 30 -23.59 -2.36 -9.09
C ASP A 30 -22.14 -2.65 -8.73
N CYS A 31 -21.21 -2.43 -9.66
CA CYS A 31 -19.77 -2.61 -9.39
C CYS A 31 -19.22 -1.55 -8.44
N LEU A 32 -19.70 -0.30 -8.54
CA LEU A 32 -19.37 0.73 -7.55
C LEU A 32 -19.79 0.29 -6.13
N THR A 33 -21.03 -0.17 -6.00
CA THR A 33 -21.58 -0.67 -4.73
C THR A 33 -20.78 -1.87 -4.22
N TYR A 34 -20.44 -2.82 -5.09
CA TYR A 34 -19.67 -4.00 -4.72
C TYR A 34 -18.25 -3.66 -4.24
N VAL A 35 -17.56 -2.73 -4.93
CA VAL A 35 -16.24 -2.24 -4.51
C VAL A 35 -16.33 -1.56 -3.15
N GLU A 36 -17.35 -0.75 -2.91
CA GLU A 36 -17.56 -0.08 -1.62
C GLU A 36 -17.79 -1.10 -0.49
N GLN A 37 -18.62 -2.12 -0.73
CA GLN A 37 -18.84 -3.24 0.21
C GLN A 37 -17.54 -3.98 0.54
N MET A 38 -16.71 -4.27 -0.48
CA MET A 38 -15.42 -4.93 -0.28
C MET A 38 -14.47 -4.06 0.57
N ARG A 39 -14.41 -2.75 0.33
CA ARG A 39 -13.62 -1.81 1.14
C ARG A 39 -14.08 -1.77 2.60
N LEU A 40 -15.38 -1.73 2.85
CA LEU A 40 -15.94 -1.78 4.21
C LEU A 40 -15.59 -3.11 4.91
N THR A 41 -15.64 -4.22 4.17
CA THR A 41 -15.26 -5.53 4.70
C THR A 41 -13.78 -5.56 5.07
N ILE A 42 -12.90 -5.01 4.22
CA ILE A 42 -11.46 -4.90 4.50
C ILE A 42 -11.20 -4.04 5.73
N ASP A 43 -11.87 -2.89 5.87
CA ASP A 43 -11.72 -2.01 7.04
C ASP A 43 -12.17 -2.72 8.33
N ALA A 44 -13.33 -3.38 8.30
CA ALA A 44 -13.88 -4.10 9.44
C ALA A 44 -12.99 -5.28 9.88
N LEU A 45 -12.36 -6.00 8.96
CA LEU A 45 -11.47 -7.14 9.25
C LEU A 45 -10.02 -6.71 9.48
N GLY A 46 -9.60 -5.60 8.87
CA GLY A 46 -8.24 -5.06 8.92
C GLY A 46 -7.94 -4.21 10.15
N SER A 47 -8.96 -3.90 10.96
CA SER A 47 -8.78 -3.29 12.27
C SER A 47 -8.15 -4.31 13.23
N VAL A 48 -6.82 -4.35 13.22
CA VAL A 48 -6.01 -4.96 14.28
C VAL A 48 -6.12 -4.03 15.48
N PRO A 49 -6.83 -4.41 16.57
CA PRO A 49 -6.98 -3.51 17.70
C PRO A 49 -5.58 -3.18 18.25
N PRO A 50 -5.27 -1.93 18.64
CA PRO A 50 -3.94 -1.56 19.15
C PRO A 50 -3.46 -2.46 20.29
N GLU A 51 -4.41 -3.01 21.06
CA GLU A 51 -4.15 -3.95 22.15
C GLU A 51 -3.57 -5.31 21.72
N SER A 52 -3.55 -5.61 20.42
CA SER A 52 -2.97 -6.84 19.86
C SER A 52 -1.49 -6.70 19.47
N ILE A 53 -0.96 -5.47 19.36
CA ILE A 53 0.47 -5.24 19.17
C ILE A 53 1.11 -5.01 20.53
N SER A 54 1.97 -5.93 20.97
CA SER A 54 2.72 -5.71 22.20
C SER A 54 3.60 -4.45 22.08
N ALA A 55 3.72 -3.68 23.16
CA ALA A 55 4.59 -2.50 23.18
C ALA A 55 6.05 -2.80 22.79
N GLY A 56 6.50 -4.05 22.97
CA GLY A 56 7.81 -4.53 22.51
C GLY A 56 7.91 -4.60 20.98
N ALA A 57 6.88 -5.15 20.33
CA ALA A 57 6.78 -5.24 18.87
C ALA A 57 6.65 -3.85 18.23
N GLU A 58 5.83 -2.97 18.79
CA GLU A 58 5.70 -1.57 18.32
C GLU A 58 7.05 -0.85 18.34
N ARG A 59 7.78 -0.91 19.46
CA ARG A 59 9.11 -0.30 19.58
C ARG A 59 10.11 -0.90 18.58
N ALA A 60 10.02 -2.20 18.28
CA ALA A 60 10.89 -2.85 17.31
C ALA A 60 10.61 -2.37 15.89
N LEU A 61 9.34 -2.30 15.49
CA LEU A 61 8.90 -1.79 14.18
C LEU A 61 9.30 -0.32 13.98
N LEU A 62 9.07 0.53 14.98
CA LEU A 62 9.44 1.95 14.91
C LEU A 62 10.96 2.16 14.77
N ARG A 63 11.79 1.31 15.40
CA ARG A 63 13.24 1.36 15.18
C ARG A 63 13.59 0.98 13.75
N ALA A 64 13.06 -0.14 13.25
CA ALA A 64 13.32 -0.61 11.89
C ALA A 64 12.98 0.45 10.83
N PHE A 65 11.82 1.13 10.93
CA PHE A 65 11.45 2.18 9.97
C PHE A 65 12.34 3.43 10.04
N ARG A 66 12.79 3.81 11.25
CA ARG A 66 13.71 4.95 11.43
C ARG A 66 15.09 4.67 10.82
N ASP A 67 15.58 3.44 10.98
CA ASP A 67 16.87 3.03 10.43
C ASP A 67 16.81 2.95 8.90
N TRP A 68 15.73 2.40 8.34
CA TRP A 68 15.47 2.43 6.88
C TRP A 68 15.48 3.85 6.30
N THR A 69 14.78 4.79 6.94
CA THR A 69 14.77 6.20 6.50
C THR A 69 16.16 6.86 6.58
N ARG A 70 17.00 6.42 7.54
CA ARG A 70 18.37 6.92 7.70
C ARG A 70 19.29 6.34 6.63
N GLU A 71 19.12 5.08 6.26
CA GLU A 71 19.84 4.44 5.17
C GLU A 71 19.51 5.10 3.82
N GLU A 72 18.23 5.40 3.54
CA GLU A 72 17.83 6.13 2.34
C GLU A 72 18.42 7.56 2.29
N ARG A 73 18.46 8.28 3.42
CA ARG A 73 19.09 9.61 3.49
C ARG A 73 20.62 9.55 3.45
N GLY A 74 21.22 8.47 3.94
CA GLY A 74 22.67 8.22 3.85
C GLY A 74 23.13 7.94 2.42
N ASN A 75 22.31 7.21 1.65
CA ASN A 75 22.48 7.01 0.21
C ASN A 75 22.38 8.33 -0.58
N ALA A 76 21.48 9.24 -0.19
CA ALA A 76 21.32 10.53 -0.86
C ALA A 76 22.46 11.55 -0.62
N THR A 77 23.44 11.25 0.25
CA THR A 77 24.50 12.21 0.67
C THR A 77 25.92 11.79 0.22
N ASP A 78 26.07 10.88 -0.75
CA ASP A 78 27.39 10.61 -1.36
C ASP A 78 27.54 11.32 -2.72
N PRO A 79 28.14 12.54 -2.79
CA PRO A 79 28.66 13.04 -4.04
C PRO A 79 29.94 12.26 -4.33
N GLY A 80 29.80 11.15 -5.05
CA GLY A 80 30.90 10.27 -5.44
C GLY A 80 32.09 11.03 -6.07
N PRO A 81 33.30 10.45 -6.03
CA PRO A 81 34.54 11.18 -6.25
C PRO A 81 34.64 11.75 -7.67
N ARG A 82 34.87 13.06 -7.75
CA ARG A 82 35.14 13.78 -9.00
C ARG A 82 36.47 13.34 -9.59
N ARG A 83 36.42 12.51 -10.64
CA ARG A 83 37.60 12.14 -11.42
C ARG A 83 37.89 13.25 -12.43
N GLY A 84 38.92 14.04 -12.16
CA GLY A 84 39.44 15.05 -13.08
C GLY A 84 40.26 14.40 -14.20
N ILE A 85 39.99 14.82 -15.43
CA ILE A 85 40.89 14.78 -16.59
C ILE A 85 40.98 16.22 -17.08
#